data_AF-W7SAQ4-F1
#
_entry.id   AF-W7SAQ4-F1
#
_cell.length_a   1.000
_cell.length_b   1.000
_cell.length_c   1.000
_cell.angle_alpha   90.00
_cell.angle_beta   90.00
_cell.angle_gamma   90.00
#
_symmetry.space_group_name_H-M   'P 1'
#
loop_
_entity.id
_entity.type
_entity.pdbx_description
1 polymer ?
#
loop_
_entity_poly.entity_id
_entity_poly.type
_entity_poly.pdbx_seq_one_letter_code
_entity_poly.pdbx_strand_id
1 'polypeptide(L)'
;MQGPFKNKHWHDTSIYLTTEAFDFLHLFIEDVLPAFNYFGPNCVNQEQWNQIAFNACSLNNTADIQFLRLFNKIDYWVNENFKEHNCFSICGP
;
A
#
# COMPACT_ATOMS: atom_id res chain seq x y z
N MET A 1 1.90 -2.98 14.06
CA MET A 1 2.81 -3.80 13.23
C MET A 1 3.20 -5.07 13.95
N GLN A 2 3.15 -6.20 13.25
CA GLN A 2 3.53 -7.53 13.75
C GLN A 2 4.76 -8.05 12.98
N GLY A 3 5.34 -9.20 13.35
CA GLY A 3 6.40 -9.86 12.58
C GLY A 3 7.85 -9.43 12.88
N PRO A 4 8.84 -10.16 12.34
CA PRO A 4 10.26 -10.06 12.70
C PRO A 4 10.97 -8.79 12.21
N PHE A 5 10.32 -7.99 11.34
CA PHE A 5 10.89 -6.78 10.75
C PHE A 5 10.38 -5.47 11.36
N LYS A 6 9.48 -5.56 12.35
CA LYS A 6 9.04 -4.43 13.18
C LYS A 6 10.24 -3.66 13.73
N ASN A 7 10.23 -2.33 13.61
CA ASN A 7 11.27 -1.41 14.02
C ASN A 7 12.65 -1.58 13.32
N LYS A 8 12.75 -2.45 12.30
CA LYS A 8 13.96 -2.61 11.47
C LYS A 8 13.76 -2.05 10.07
N HIS A 9 12.76 -2.58 9.37
CA HIS A 9 12.36 -2.09 8.05
C HIS A 9 10.95 -1.47 8.08
N TRP A 10 10.24 -1.70 9.18
CA TRP A 10 8.84 -1.38 9.37
C TRP A 10 8.76 -0.35 10.49
N HIS A 11 8.52 0.91 10.11
CA HIS A 11 8.40 2.05 11.02
C HIS A 11 6.95 2.31 11.40
N ASP A 12 6.70 3.07 12.48
CA ASP A 12 5.35 3.46 12.88
C ASP A 12 4.57 4.21 11.79
N THR A 13 5.29 4.79 10.83
CA THR A 13 4.77 5.42 9.61
C THR A 13 4.62 4.42 8.45
N SER A 14 4.54 3.11 8.69
CA SER A 14 4.29 2.15 7.61
C SER A 14 2.80 1.86 7.49
N ILE A 15 2.36 1.49 6.29
CA ILE A 15 0.98 1.07 6.09
C ILE A 15 0.85 -0.39 6.48
N TYR A 16 -0.09 -0.66 7.37
CA TYR A 16 -0.51 -2.02 7.68
C TYR A 16 -1.88 -2.27 7.05
N LEU A 17 -1.95 -3.20 6.10
CA LEU A 17 -3.20 -3.64 5.49
C LEU A 17 -3.75 -4.83 6.29
N THR A 18 -5.02 -4.76 6.69
CA THR A 18 -5.74 -5.94 7.22
C THR A 18 -5.96 -6.95 6.09
N THR A 19 -6.35 -8.18 6.41
CA THR A 19 -6.64 -9.21 5.40
C THR A 19 -7.64 -8.71 4.36
N GLU A 20 -8.72 -8.06 4.80
CA GLU A 20 -9.72 -7.52 3.89
C GLU A 20 -9.12 -6.45 2.97
N ALA A 21 -8.36 -5.51 3.53
CA ALA A 21 -7.70 -4.46 2.74
C ALA A 21 -6.66 -5.02 1.77
N PHE A 22 -5.96 -6.08 2.17
CA PHE A 22 -4.96 -6.75 1.35
C PHE A 22 -5.59 -7.49 0.18
N ASP A 23 -6.69 -8.21 0.42
CA ASP A 23 -7.44 -8.91 -0.65
C ASP A 23 -7.87 -7.95 -1.76
N PHE A 24 -8.19 -6.70 -1.42
CA PHE A 24 -8.54 -5.66 -2.38
C PHE A 24 -7.36 -5.07 -3.16
N LEU A 25 -6.17 -4.98 -2.56
CA LEU A 25 -5.06 -4.20 -3.11
C LEU A 25 -3.91 -5.04 -3.66
N HIS A 26 -3.77 -6.29 -3.21
CA HIS A 26 -2.60 -7.11 -3.51
C HIS A 26 -2.37 -7.28 -5.02
N LEU A 27 -3.42 -7.46 -5.83
CA LEU A 27 -3.30 -7.60 -7.27
C LEU A 27 -2.65 -6.36 -7.93
N PHE A 28 -3.02 -5.15 -7.48
CA PHE A 28 -2.45 -3.91 -8.03
C PHE A 28 -1.04 -3.65 -7.52
N ILE A 29 -0.75 -4.07 -6.28
CA ILE A 29 0.58 -4.00 -5.68
C ILE A 29 1.53 -4.95 -6.42
N GLU A 30 1.15 -6.21 -6.62
CA GLU A 30 1.96 -7.23 -7.28
C GLU A 30 2.24 -6.91 -8.76
N ASP A 31 1.30 -6.26 -9.45
CA ASP A 31 1.49 -5.82 -10.84
C ASP A 31 2.61 -4.77 -10.98
N VAL A 32 2.72 -3.84 -10.02
CA VAL A 32 3.76 -2.80 -10.01
C VAL A 32 5.03 -3.26 -9.29
N LEU A 33 4.90 -4.15 -8.31
CA LEU A 33 5.96 -4.67 -7.47
C LEU A 33 6.00 -6.21 -7.57
N PRO A 34 6.53 -6.79 -8.66
CA PRO A 34 6.47 -8.23 -8.92
C PRO A 34 7.28 -9.09 -7.93
N ALA A 35 8.16 -8.47 -7.13
CA ALA A 35 8.89 -9.13 -6.04
C ALA A 35 8.39 -8.68 -4.65
N PHE A 36 7.16 -8.19 -4.57
CA PHE A 36 6.58 -7.73 -3.32
C PHE A 36 6.46 -8.89 -2.32
N ASN A 37 7.00 -8.67 -1.13
CA ASN A 37 6.88 -9.57 0.00
C ASN A 37 6.33 -8.77 1.18
N TYR A 38 5.05 -8.97 1.49
CA TYR A 38 4.39 -8.26 2.58
C TYR A 38 4.89 -8.65 3.98
N PHE A 39 5.62 -9.77 4.10
CA PHE A 39 6.38 -10.14 5.29
C PHE A 39 7.84 -9.69 5.22
N GLY A 40 8.29 -9.07 4.13
CA GLY A 40 9.67 -8.70 3.89
C GLY A 40 9.90 -7.18 3.85
N PRO A 41 11.17 -6.76 3.69
CA PRO A 41 11.51 -5.38 3.39
C PRO A 41 10.92 -4.96 2.03
N ASN A 42 10.29 -3.79 1.99
CA ASN A 42 9.86 -3.15 0.76
C ASN A 42 9.92 -1.62 0.94
N CYS A 43 10.14 -0.90 -0.15
CA CYS A 43 10.18 0.56 -0.20
C CYS A 43 9.45 0.98 -1.47
N VAL A 44 8.24 1.48 -1.27
CA VAL A 44 7.33 1.96 -2.32
C VAL A 44 7.55 3.45 -2.48
N ASN A 45 8.10 3.84 -3.62
CA ASN A 45 8.32 5.25 -3.95
C ASN A 45 7.04 5.89 -4.55
N GLN A 46 7.08 7.19 -4.76
CA GLN A 46 5.91 7.94 -5.24
C GLN A 46 5.44 7.52 -6.64
N GLU A 47 6.37 7.22 -7.54
CA GLU A 47 6.04 6.76 -8.90
C GLU A 47 5.32 5.40 -8.87
N GLN A 48 5.85 4.46 -8.10
CA GLN A 48 5.24 3.14 -7.91
C GLN A 48 3.85 3.26 -7.29
N TRP A 49 3.69 4.09 -6.25
CA TRP A 49 2.37 4.31 -5.66
C TRP A 49 1.39 4.94 -6.65
N ASN A 50 1.80 5.95 -7.42
CA ASN A 50 0.96 6.56 -8.44
C ASN A 50 0.49 5.53 -9.48
N GLN A 51 1.35 4.58 -9.83
CA GLN A 51 0.99 3.50 -10.75
C GLN A 51 0.01 2.51 -10.12
N ILE A 52 0.22 2.13 -8.86
CA ILE A 52 -0.74 1.31 -8.09
C ILE A 52 -2.09 2.02 -8.03
N ALA A 53 -2.10 3.32 -7.74
CA ALA A 53 -3.31 4.13 -7.65
C ALA A 53 -4.04 4.25 -8.98
N PHE A 54 -3.28 4.45 -10.06
CA PHE A 54 -3.83 4.47 -11.42
C PHE A 54 -4.46 3.13 -11.79
N ASN A 55 -3.78 2.01 -11.53
CA ASN A 55 -4.29 0.67 -11.81
C ASN A 55 -5.55 0.36 -10.98
N ALA A 56 -5.51 0.66 -9.68
CA ALA A 56 -6.63 0.49 -8.77
C ALA A 56 -7.86 1.31 -9.19
N CYS A 57 -7.69 2.58 -9.58
CA CYS A 57 -8.79 3.42 -10.03
C CYS A 57 -9.31 3.06 -11.43
N SER A 58 -8.43 2.64 -12.34
CA SER A 58 -8.80 2.39 -13.74
C SER A 58 -9.44 1.02 -13.96
N LEU A 59 -8.99 0.00 -13.22
CA LEU A 59 -9.49 -1.37 -13.35
C LEU A 59 -10.69 -1.64 -12.45
N ASN A 60 -10.84 -0.87 -11.37
CA ASN A 60 -12.01 -0.99 -10.51
C ASN A 60 -13.22 -0.26 -11.12
N ASN A 61 -13.75 -0.83 -12.19
CA ASN A 61 -15.04 -0.45 -12.80
C ASN A 61 -16.24 -0.76 -11.87
N THR A 62 -16.01 -1.42 -10.73
CA THR A 62 -17.08 -1.69 -9.78
C THR A 62 -17.24 -0.48 -8.86
N ALA A 63 -18.48 -0.01 -8.73
CA ALA A 63 -18.89 1.01 -7.78
C ALA A 63 -18.82 0.50 -6.32
N ASP A 64 -17.77 -0.25 -5.96
CA ASP A 64 -17.54 -0.68 -4.59
C ASP A 64 -17.09 0.54 -3.77
N ILE A 65 -18.09 1.18 -3.16
CA ILE A 65 -17.93 2.34 -2.31
C ILE A 65 -17.01 2.03 -1.12
N GLN A 66 -16.95 0.77 -0.64
CA GLN A 66 -16.07 0.40 0.47
C GLN A 66 -14.62 0.38 0.02
N PHE A 67 -14.34 -0.19 -1.15
CA PHE A 67 -13.02 -0.12 -1.77
C PHE A 67 -12.58 1.33 -1.93
N LEU A 68 -13.39 2.17 -2.58
CA LEU A 68 -13.04 3.58 -2.84
C LEU A 68 -12.79 4.35 -1.53
N ARG A 69 -13.60 4.12 -0.50
CA ARG A 69 -13.39 4.75 0.82
C ARG A 69 -12.10 4.30 1.49
N LEU A 70 -11.79 3.02 1.43
CA LEU A 70 -10.55 2.47 1.98
C LEU A 70 -9.35 3.01 1.19
N PHE A 71 -9.38 2.91 -0.13
CA PHE A 71 -8.33 3.37 -1.02
C PHE A 71 -8.04 4.85 -0.82
N ASN A 72 -9.06 5.71 -0.79
CA ASN A 72 -8.88 7.15 -0.57
C ASN A 72 -8.24 7.47 0.79
N LYS A 73 -8.51 6.68 1.84
CA LYS A 73 -7.85 6.87 3.14
C LYS A 73 -6.37 6.51 3.07
N ILE A 74 -6.04 5.42 2.39
CA ILE A 74 -4.66 4.97 2.19
C ILE A 74 -3.92 5.99 1.33
N ASP A 75 -4.51 6.40 0.21
CA ASP A 75 -3.93 7.37 -0.72
C ASP A 75 -3.69 8.74 -0.06
N TYR A 76 -4.65 9.22 0.74
CA TYR A 76 -4.45 10.44 1.53
C TYR A 76 -3.24 10.32 2.46
N TRP A 77 -3.16 9.22 3.22
CA TRP A 77 -2.03 8.99 4.12
C TRP A 77 -0.70 8.91 3.36
N VAL A 78 -0.66 8.23 2.21
CA VAL A 78 0.55 8.10 1.38
C VAL A 78 1.03 9.46 0.89
N ASN A 79 0.11 10.30 0.40
CA ASN A 79 0.43 11.64 -0.05
C ASN A 79 0.97 12.53 1.07
N GLU A 80 0.44 12.41 2.30
CA GLU A 80 1.02 13.10 3.47
C GLU A 80 2.41 12.57 3.80
N ASN A 81 2.63 11.25 3.79
CA ASN A 81 3.94 10.65 4.04
C ASN A 81 5.00 11.13 3.05
N PHE A 82 4.64 11.32 1.77
CA PHE A 82 5.55 11.82 0.74
C PHE A 82 6.00 13.28 0.92
N LYS A 83 5.37 14.04 1.82
CA LYS A 83 5.85 15.40 2.17
C LYS A 83 7.12 15.36 3.02
N GLU A 84 7.34 14.29 3.76
CA GLU A 84 8.46 14.15 4.71
C GLU A 84 9.42 13.01 4.34
N HIS A 85 8.95 12.03 3.57
CA HIS A 85 9.68 10.82 3.24
C HIS A 85 9.66 10.53 1.74
N ASN A 86 10.69 9.86 1.22
CA ASN A 86 10.78 9.53 -0.22
C ASN A 86 10.17 8.16 -0.56
N CYS A 87 9.90 7.33 0.44
CA CYS A 87 9.20 6.05 0.28
C CYS A 87 8.50 5.63 1.58
N PHE A 88 7.69 4.58 1.50
CA PHE A 88 7.07 3.92 2.64
C PHE A 88 7.08 2.40 2.45
N SER A 89 6.73 1.66 3.51
CA SER A 89 6.54 0.22 3.45
C SER A 89 5.07 -0.16 3.54
N ILE A 90 4.67 -1.16 2.75
CA ILE A 90 3.38 -1.84 2.84
C ILE A 90 3.59 -3.17 3.56
N CYS A 91 2.81 -3.40 4.62
CA CYS A 91 2.78 -4.64 5.37
C CYS A 91 1.43 -5.31 5.20
N GLY A 92 1.42 -6.64 5.20
CA GLY A 92 0.20 -7.44 5.19
C GLY A 92 -0.19 -7.95 6.57
N PRO A 93 -1.33 -8.66 6.67
CA PRO A 93 -1.84 -9.24 7.91
C PRO A 93 -0.95 -10.33 8.52
#